data_AF-A0A6P5RGM8-F1
#
_entry.id   AF-A0A6P5RGM8-F1
#
_cell.length_a   1.000
_cell.length_b   1.000
_cell.length_c   1.000
_cell.angle_alpha   90.00
_cell.angle_beta   90.00
_cell.angle_gamma   90.00
#
_symmetry.space_group_name_H-M   'P 1'
#
loop_
_entity.id
_entity.type
_entity.pdbx_description
1 polymer ?
#
loop_
_entity_poly.entity_id
_entity_poly.type
_entity_poly.pdbx_seq_one_letter_code
_entity_poly.pdbx_strand_id
1 'polypeptide(L)'
;MDALRSLGRVIVAFWILSHLSLLAYSSSPQDLQILNAERRIDLSSHIVKVFLTLKVENTGASPVSEVLLAFPPTQVDHIASLKAALTVGKKKRKSYVPLEVNPTDLPDAPNQTKYFSISLLNPLNAGETATLEVLYILTHSLEPFPAEINQAESQLVYYRDSAIILSPYYIKQQTTFIRTPSTKVESFTRVESTNRAGTEIKYGPYKDRPAYSYSPVIVHFENNKPFAVVEELVREVEISHWGNLQITEHYRLSHAGARHKGVFSR
;
A
#
# COMPACT_ATOMS: atom_id res chain seq x y z
N MET A 1 -31.92 4.74 85.54
CA MET A 1 -30.59 5.24 85.96
C MET A 1 -29.59 4.62 85.00
N ASP A 2 -29.62 5.06 83.75
CA ASP A 2 -28.78 6.14 83.18
C ASP A 2 -27.57 5.46 82.51
N ALA A 3 -27.49 5.42 81.18
CA ALA A 3 -26.89 6.46 80.32
C ALA A 3 -25.37 6.58 80.62
N LEU A 4 -24.39 6.60 79.71
CA LEU A 4 -24.33 6.80 78.27
C LEU A 4 -22.82 6.69 77.87
N ARG A 5 -22.51 6.36 76.61
CA ARG A 5 -21.23 6.63 75.86
C ARG A 5 -20.02 5.72 76.20
N SER A 6 -19.14 5.32 75.28
CA SER A 6 -18.79 5.84 73.95
C SER A 6 -18.19 4.78 73.02
N LEU A 7 -18.52 4.89 71.73
CA LEU A 7 -17.69 4.74 70.53
C LEU A 7 -16.49 3.77 70.50
N GLY A 8 -16.52 2.87 69.52
CA GLY A 8 -15.32 2.18 69.04
C GLY A 8 -15.58 1.06 68.02
N ARG A 9 -16.44 1.27 67.02
CA ARG A 9 -16.63 0.32 65.91
C ARG A 9 -15.45 0.45 64.94
N VAL A 10 -14.51 -0.50 64.96
CA VAL A 10 -13.55 -0.69 63.86
C VAL A 10 -14.21 -1.59 62.84
N ILE A 11 -14.78 -0.99 61.80
CA ILE A 11 -15.31 -1.68 60.62
C ILE A 11 -14.13 -1.94 59.69
N VAL A 12 -13.74 -3.20 59.53
CA VAL A 12 -12.79 -3.63 58.50
C VAL A 12 -13.53 -3.61 57.16
N ALA A 13 -13.33 -2.56 56.37
CA ALA A 13 -13.82 -2.47 55.00
C ALA A 13 -12.87 -3.24 54.08
N PHE A 14 -13.28 -4.43 53.62
CA PHE A 14 -12.63 -5.15 52.53
C PHE A 14 -12.89 -4.40 51.22
N TRP A 15 -11.86 -3.75 50.67
CA TRP A 15 -11.87 -3.22 49.31
C TRP A 15 -11.60 -4.35 48.32
N ILE A 16 -12.64 -4.82 47.63
CA ILE A 16 -12.51 -5.67 46.45
C ILE A 16 -12.18 -4.74 45.27
N LEU A 17 -10.90 -4.65 44.90
CA LEU A 17 -10.50 -4.05 43.63
C LEU A 17 -10.83 -5.07 42.53
N SER A 18 -12.02 -4.95 41.93
CA SER A 18 -12.31 -5.59 40.65
C SER A 18 -11.56 -4.83 39.57
N HIS A 19 -10.35 -5.27 39.24
CA HIS A 19 -9.69 -4.88 38.00
C HIS A 19 -10.50 -5.45 36.83
N LEU A 20 -11.44 -4.66 36.32
CA LEU A 20 -12.03 -4.89 35.02
C LEU A 20 -10.97 -4.53 33.98
N SER A 21 -10.08 -5.48 33.68
CA SER A 21 -9.24 -5.41 32.50
C SER A 21 -10.15 -5.46 31.29
N LEU A 22 -10.45 -4.29 30.73
CA LEU A 22 -10.88 -4.14 29.34
C LEU A 22 -9.74 -4.72 28.49
N LEU A 23 -9.83 -6.02 28.21
CA LEU A 23 -9.16 -6.59 27.06
C LEU A 23 -9.79 -5.91 25.86
N ALA A 24 -9.13 -4.86 25.36
CA ALA A 24 -9.26 -4.51 23.97
C ALA A 24 -8.88 -5.78 23.21
N TYR A 25 -9.89 -6.52 22.72
CA TYR A 25 -9.67 -7.52 21.69
C TYR A 25 -9.10 -6.76 20.51
N SER A 26 -7.77 -6.67 20.45
CA SER A 26 -7.07 -6.51 19.18
C SER A 26 -7.54 -7.71 18.37
N SER A 27 -8.43 -7.47 17.40
CA SER A 27 -8.80 -8.49 16.42
C SER A 27 -7.48 -8.98 15.82
N SER A 28 -7.12 -10.22 16.12
CA SER A 28 -5.95 -10.85 15.52
C SER A 28 -6.12 -10.76 14.00
N PRO A 29 -5.05 -10.54 13.22
CA PRO A 29 -5.12 -10.63 11.76
C PRO A 29 -5.73 -11.96 11.28
N GLN A 30 -5.79 -12.98 12.14
CA GLN A 30 -6.34 -14.30 11.85
C GLN A 30 -7.85 -14.32 11.57
N ASP A 31 -8.61 -13.27 11.90
CA ASP A 31 -10.06 -13.25 11.68
C ASP A 31 -10.44 -12.96 10.21
N LEU A 32 -9.49 -12.49 9.39
CA LEU A 32 -9.73 -12.22 7.98
C LEU A 32 -8.89 -13.13 7.07
N GLN A 33 -9.45 -13.49 5.93
CA GLN A 33 -8.72 -14.08 4.81
C GLN A 33 -9.01 -13.36 3.50
N ILE A 34 -8.10 -13.50 2.54
CA ILE A 34 -8.28 -12.98 1.20
C ILE A 34 -8.60 -14.14 0.26
N LEU A 35 -9.84 -14.17 -0.23
CA LEU A 35 -10.32 -15.20 -1.15
C LEU A 35 -9.66 -15.10 -2.52
N ASN A 36 -9.52 -13.89 -3.04
CA ASN A 36 -8.86 -13.62 -4.31
C ASN A 36 -8.20 -12.25 -4.26
N ALA A 37 -6.96 -12.18 -4.71
CA ALA A 37 -6.20 -10.95 -4.84
C ALA A 37 -5.66 -10.78 -6.27
N GLU A 38 -5.88 -9.63 -6.87
CA GLU A 38 -5.27 -9.27 -8.14
C GLU A 38 -4.47 -7.99 -7.96
N ARG A 39 -3.18 -8.03 -8.31
CA ARG A 39 -2.31 -6.85 -8.29
C ARG A 39 -1.84 -6.54 -9.70
N ARG A 40 -2.09 -5.32 -10.18
CA ARG A 40 -1.61 -4.80 -11.46
C ARG A 40 -0.67 -3.65 -11.24
N ILE A 41 0.57 -3.81 -11.68
CA ILE A 41 1.65 -2.83 -11.57
C ILE A 41 1.88 -2.25 -12.95
N ASP A 42 1.68 -0.94 -13.09
CA ASP A 42 1.90 -0.20 -14.33
C ASP A 42 3.22 0.57 -14.26
N LEU A 43 4.18 0.14 -15.09
CA LEU A 43 5.51 0.72 -15.23
C LEU A 43 5.65 1.60 -16.49
N SER A 44 4.54 2.00 -17.11
CA SER A 44 4.53 2.74 -18.38
C SER A 44 5.09 4.17 -18.31
N SER A 45 5.35 4.67 -17.10
CA SER A 45 5.95 5.99 -16.82
C SER A 45 7.04 5.88 -15.75
N HIS A 46 7.68 6.99 -15.36
CA HIS A 46 8.61 7.01 -14.22
C HIS A 46 7.90 6.92 -12.85
N ILE A 47 6.58 7.15 -12.83
CA ILE A 47 5.70 6.96 -11.68
C ILE A 47 5.04 5.60 -11.80
N VAL A 48 5.20 4.77 -10.77
CA VAL A 48 4.61 3.43 -10.72
C VAL A 48 3.20 3.53 -10.14
N LYS A 49 2.22 2.99 -10.85
CA LYS A 49 0.83 2.89 -10.35
C LYS A 49 0.51 1.44 -10.08
N VAL A 50 -0.02 1.17 -8.89
CA VAL A 50 -0.44 -0.18 -8.53
C VAL A 50 -1.91 -0.20 -8.17
N PHE A 51 -2.64 -1.06 -8.88
CA PHE A 51 -4.04 -1.37 -8.61
C PHE A 51 -4.09 -2.73 -7.93
N LEU A 52 -4.73 -2.79 -6.77
CA LEU A 52 -4.84 -3.98 -5.96
C LEU A 52 -6.32 -4.23 -5.64
N THR A 53 -6.86 -5.32 -6.18
CA THR A 53 -8.23 -5.76 -5.92
C THR A 53 -8.19 -6.90 -4.91
N LEU A 54 -8.81 -6.71 -3.74
CA LEU A 54 -8.84 -7.68 -2.66
C LEU A 54 -10.29 -8.11 -2.37
N LYS A 55 -10.59 -9.40 -2.53
CA LYS A 55 -11.84 -9.98 -2.02
C LYS A 55 -11.57 -10.55 -0.62
N VAL A 56 -11.95 -9.79 0.41
CA VAL A 56 -11.73 -10.11 1.82
C VAL A 56 -12.96 -10.82 2.38
N GLU A 57 -12.74 -11.80 3.25
CA GLU A 57 -13.78 -12.54 3.97
C GLU A 57 -13.46 -12.53 5.46
N ASN A 58 -14.47 -12.33 6.29
CA ASN A 58 -14.36 -12.52 7.73
C ASN A 58 -14.60 -13.99 8.09
N THR A 59 -13.56 -14.67 8.56
CA THR A 59 -13.61 -16.05 9.06
C THR A 59 -13.76 -16.14 10.57
N GLY A 60 -13.64 -15.02 11.28
CA GLY A 60 -13.87 -14.93 12.72
C GLY A 60 -15.37 -14.93 13.09
N ALA A 61 -15.64 -15.05 14.38
CA ALA A 61 -17.01 -15.02 14.92
C ALA A 61 -17.53 -13.58 15.14
N SER A 62 -16.63 -12.62 15.33
CA SER A 62 -16.96 -11.22 15.64
C SER A 62 -16.93 -10.36 14.38
N PRO A 63 -17.77 -9.30 14.30
CA PRO A 63 -17.69 -8.33 13.21
C PRO A 63 -16.33 -7.60 13.19
N VAL A 64 -15.78 -7.39 12.00
CA VAL A 64 -14.50 -6.70 11.80
C VAL A 64 -14.70 -5.40 11.02
N SER A 65 -14.22 -4.29 11.56
CA SER A 65 -14.41 -2.95 10.96
C SER A 65 -13.19 -2.44 10.21
N GLU A 66 -12.07 -3.16 10.24
CA GLU A 66 -10.79 -2.71 9.69
C GLU A 66 -10.09 -3.81 8.90
N VAL A 67 -9.41 -3.41 7.83
CA VAL A 67 -8.59 -4.32 7.01
C VAL A 67 -7.19 -3.73 6.86
N LEU A 68 -6.17 -4.52 7.18
CA LEU A 68 -4.78 -4.09 7.13
C LEU A 68 -4.15 -4.36 5.76
N LEU A 69 -3.50 -3.33 5.21
CA LEU A 69 -2.57 -3.46 4.09
C LEU A 69 -1.14 -3.52 4.63
N ALA A 70 -0.34 -4.45 4.13
CA ALA A 70 1.07 -4.61 4.49
C ALA A 70 1.99 -4.19 3.35
N PHE A 71 3.05 -3.47 3.69
CA PHE A 71 4.06 -3.01 2.75
C PHE A 71 5.47 -3.26 3.32
N PRO A 72 6.45 -3.63 2.48
CA PRO A 72 7.86 -3.58 2.86
C PRO A 72 8.27 -2.14 3.24
N PRO A 73 9.20 -1.94 4.19
CA PRO A 73 9.69 -0.60 4.55
C PRO A 73 10.14 0.22 3.35
N THR A 74 10.92 -0.40 2.47
CA THR A 74 11.45 0.24 1.26
C THR A 74 10.37 0.70 0.30
N GLN A 75 9.17 0.10 0.32
CA GLN A 75 8.06 0.56 -0.50
C GLN A 75 7.36 1.76 0.14
N VAL A 76 7.22 1.77 1.46
CA VAL A 76 6.56 2.88 2.20
C VAL A 76 7.29 4.20 2.01
N ASP A 77 8.63 4.19 1.98
CA ASP A 77 9.45 5.38 1.71
C ASP A 77 9.15 6.03 0.34
N HIS A 78 8.53 5.28 -0.56
CA HIS A 78 8.24 5.69 -1.94
C HIS A 78 6.75 5.90 -2.21
N ILE A 79 5.85 5.64 -1.25
CA ILE A 79 4.41 5.86 -1.45
C ILE A 79 4.12 7.36 -1.45
N ALA A 80 3.68 7.88 -2.60
CA ALA A 80 3.23 9.27 -2.74
C ALA A 80 1.72 9.44 -2.51
N SER A 81 0.94 8.38 -2.73
CA SER A 81 -0.51 8.37 -2.51
C SER A 81 -0.96 6.93 -2.29
N LEU A 82 -1.89 6.74 -1.35
CA LEU A 82 -2.58 5.47 -1.09
C LEU A 82 -4.07 5.76 -0.92
N LYS A 83 -4.91 5.09 -1.70
CA LYS A 83 -6.37 5.27 -1.71
C LYS A 83 -7.03 3.90 -1.72
N ALA A 84 -8.11 3.75 -0.96
CA ALA A 84 -8.94 2.56 -0.98
C ALA A 84 -10.40 2.92 -1.25
N ALA A 85 -11.13 2.02 -1.88
CA ALA A 85 -12.56 2.14 -2.08
C ALA A 85 -13.24 0.78 -1.96
N LEU A 86 -14.45 0.78 -1.39
CA LEU A 86 -15.33 -0.38 -1.39
C LEU A 86 -16.06 -0.46 -2.74
N THR A 87 -16.04 -1.63 -3.36
CA THR A 87 -16.89 -1.90 -4.53
C THR A 87 -18.31 -2.20 -4.07
N VAL A 88 -19.27 -1.38 -4.52
CA VAL A 88 -20.70 -1.56 -4.25
C VAL A 88 -21.45 -1.83 -5.56
N GLY A 89 -22.45 -2.71 -5.51
CA GLY A 89 -23.28 -3.07 -6.66
C GLY A 89 -22.77 -4.28 -7.47
N LYS A 90 -23.60 -4.78 -8.39
CA LYS A 90 -23.32 -5.98 -9.21
C LYS A 90 -23.12 -5.61 -10.69
N LYS A 91 -22.16 -6.27 -11.34
CA LYS A 91 -21.92 -6.23 -12.80
C LYS A 91 -21.78 -4.80 -13.38
N LYS A 92 -22.78 -4.32 -14.14
CA LYS A 92 -22.72 -3.05 -14.91
C LYS A 92 -23.02 -1.78 -14.10
N ARG A 93 -23.41 -1.91 -12.82
CA ARG A 93 -23.64 -0.79 -11.90
C ARG A 93 -22.69 -0.84 -10.70
N LYS A 94 -21.39 -1.04 -10.96
CA LYS A 94 -20.36 -0.93 -9.93
C LYS A 94 -20.16 0.54 -9.59
N SER A 95 -20.30 0.89 -8.33
CA SER A 95 -19.83 2.16 -7.77
C SER A 95 -18.66 1.89 -6.82
N TYR A 96 -17.81 2.90 -6.66
CA TYR A 96 -16.68 2.87 -5.75
C TYR A 96 -16.92 3.89 -4.66
N VAL A 97 -17.03 3.43 -3.42
CA VAL A 97 -17.21 4.31 -2.27
C VAL A 97 -15.84 4.46 -1.58
N PRO A 98 -15.26 5.67 -1.53
CA PRO A 98 -13.97 5.88 -0.88
C PRO A 98 -13.98 5.41 0.58
N LEU A 99 -12.86 4.84 1.01
CA LEU A 99 -12.62 4.42 2.39
C LEU A 99 -11.45 5.22 2.96
N GLU A 100 -11.49 5.47 4.27
CA GLU A 100 -10.35 6.07 4.97
C GLU A 100 -9.21 5.07 5.10
N VAL A 101 -7.99 5.56 4.91
CA VAL A 101 -6.76 4.77 5.01
C VAL A 101 -5.79 5.51 5.90
N ASN A 102 -5.43 4.92 7.03
CA ASN A 102 -4.58 5.53 8.04
C ASN A 102 -3.35 4.65 8.29
N PRO A 103 -2.14 5.23 8.43
CA PRO A 103 -0.97 4.48 8.90
C PRO A 103 -1.28 3.82 10.25
N THR A 104 -0.79 2.60 10.46
CA THR A 104 -0.91 1.93 11.74
C THR A 104 0.36 1.13 12.05
N ASP A 105 0.75 1.10 13.32
CA ASP A 105 1.90 0.36 13.78
C ASP A 105 1.45 -0.89 14.53
N LEU A 106 2.03 -2.03 14.16
CA LEU A 106 1.90 -3.27 14.91
C LEU A 106 3.27 -3.58 15.55
N PRO A 107 3.33 -3.74 16.88
CA PRO A 107 4.61 -3.88 17.59
C PRO A 107 5.43 -5.11 17.16
N ASP A 108 4.76 -6.18 16.73
CA ASP A 108 5.40 -7.46 16.37
C ASP A 108 5.43 -7.71 14.85
N ALA A 109 5.59 -6.64 14.06
CA ALA A 109 5.62 -6.74 12.61
C ALA A 109 6.84 -7.53 12.08
N PRO A 110 6.66 -8.65 11.36
CA PRO A 110 7.79 -9.39 10.80
C PRO A 110 8.52 -8.55 9.76
N ASN A 111 9.86 -8.66 9.72
CA ASN A 111 10.71 -7.97 8.75
C ASN A 111 10.47 -6.46 8.64
N GLN A 112 10.11 -5.81 9.76
CA GLN A 112 9.80 -4.38 9.85
C GLN A 112 8.62 -3.95 8.95
N THR A 113 7.75 -4.89 8.56
CA THR A 113 6.57 -4.62 7.73
C THR A 113 5.77 -3.45 8.29
N LYS A 114 5.39 -2.53 7.40
CA LYS A 114 4.60 -1.35 7.74
C LYS A 114 3.16 -1.56 7.31
N TYR A 115 2.22 -1.00 8.07
CA TYR A 115 0.80 -1.21 7.83
C TYR A 115 0.03 0.08 7.62
N PHE A 116 -1.04 -0.04 6.85
CA PHE A 116 -2.09 0.93 6.76
C PHE A 116 -3.41 0.23 7.04
N SER A 117 -4.24 0.80 7.91
CA SER A 117 -5.60 0.29 8.18
C SER A 117 -6.60 0.97 7.26
N ILE A 118 -7.42 0.16 6.59
CA ILE A 118 -8.59 0.60 5.84
C ILE A 118 -9.81 0.49 6.75
N SER A 119 -10.46 1.62 7.04
CA SER A 119 -11.68 1.64 7.85
C SER A 119 -12.91 1.32 6.99
N LEU A 120 -13.61 0.24 7.30
CA LEU A 120 -14.83 -0.17 6.62
C LEU A 120 -16.02 0.69 7.09
N LEU A 121 -16.88 1.09 6.15
CA LEU A 121 -18.08 1.89 6.48
C LEU A 121 -19.09 1.11 7.34
N ASN A 122 -19.23 -0.19 7.06
CA ASN A 122 -20.02 -1.11 7.84
C ASN A 122 -19.11 -2.27 8.26
N PRO A 123 -19.18 -2.74 9.52
CA PRO A 123 -18.44 -3.91 9.97
C PRO A 123 -18.77 -5.14 9.11
N LEU A 124 -17.74 -5.89 8.74
CA LEU A 124 -17.87 -7.15 8.02
C LEU A 124 -18.27 -8.25 9.00
N ASN A 125 -19.47 -8.81 8.88
CA ASN A 125 -19.95 -9.85 9.79
C ASN A 125 -19.28 -11.22 9.49
N ALA A 126 -19.42 -12.17 10.41
CA ALA A 126 -18.90 -13.52 10.24
C ALA A 126 -19.40 -14.17 8.93
N GLY A 127 -18.47 -14.68 8.11
CA GLY A 127 -18.74 -15.26 6.79
C GLY A 127 -19.05 -14.26 5.67
N GLU A 128 -19.11 -12.95 5.98
CA GLU A 128 -19.37 -11.91 4.99
C GLU A 128 -18.12 -11.60 4.18
N THR A 129 -18.31 -11.17 2.93
CA THR A 129 -17.20 -10.78 2.04
C THR A 129 -17.35 -9.36 1.53
N ALA A 130 -16.24 -8.63 1.45
CA ALA A 130 -16.13 -7.32 0.83
C ALA A 130 -15.10 -7.35 -0.31
N THR A 131 -15.29 -6.50 -1.32
CA THR A 131 -14.29 -6.29 -2.39
C THR A 131 -13.74 -4.89 -2.28
N LEU A 132 -12.45 -4.79 -1.97
CA LEU A 132 -11.70 -3.55 -1.83
C LEU A 132 -10.88 -3.32 -3.10
N GLU A 133 -10.93 -2.11 -3.63
CA GLU A 133 -10.05 -1.63 -4.68
C GLU A 133 -9.09 -0.63 -4.07
N VAL A 134 -7.79 -0.91 -4.17
CA VAL A 134 -6.72 -0.08 -3.63
C VAL A 134 -5.87 0.43 -4.78
N LEU A 135 -5.64 1.74 -4.80
CA LEU A 135 -4.69 2.39 -5.69
C LEU A 135 -3.58 3.00 -4.84
N TYR A 136 -2.35 2.59 -5.11
CA TYR A 136 -1.19 3.31 -4.60
C TYR A 136 -0.22 3.72 -5.70
N ILE A 137 0.42 4.86 -5.47
CA ILE A 137 1.34 5.50 -6.39
C ILE A 137 2.71 5.50 -5.73
N LEU A 138 3.70 4.95 -6.43
CA LEU A 138 5.09 4.97 -5.99
C LEU A 138 5.90 5.93 -6.86
N THR A 139 6.70 6.76 -6.22
CA THR A 139 7.72 7.61 -6.86
C THR A 139 9.11 7.03 -6.60
N HIS A 140 10.09 7.39 -7.43
CA HIS A 140 11.50 6.95 -7.28
C HIS A 140 11.71 5.43 -7.12
N SER A 141 10.78 4.60 -7.60
CA SER A 141 10.86 3.13 -7.52
C SER A 141 11.49 2.47 -8.76
N LEU A 142 11.91 3.27 -9.73
CA LEU A 142 12.61 2.84 -10.93
C LEU A 142 14.05 3.32 -10.89
N GLU A 143 15.00 2.39 -10.90
CA GLU A 143 16.42 2.69 -10.83
C GLU A 143 17.06 2.59 -12.22
N PRO A 144 17.65 3.67 -12.77
CA PRO A 144 18.40 3.59 -14.02
C PRO A 144 19.56 2.60 -13.94
N PHE A 145 19.61 1.68 -14.90
CA PHE A 145 20.72 0.74 -15.03
C PHE A 145 20.98 0.40 -16.51
N PRO A 146 22.09 0.86 -17.11
CA PRO A 146 23.21 1.55 -16.45
C PRO A 146 22.84 2.95 -15.93
N ALA A 147 23.57 3.42 -14.92
CA ALA A 147 23.34 4.72 -14.28
C ALA A 147 23.74 5.90 -15.19
N GLU A 148 24.60 5.66 -16.18
CA GLU A 148 25.03 6.64 -17.17
C GLU A 148 24.90 6.03 -18.58
N ILE A 149 24.41 6.83 -19.53
CA ILE A 149 24.21 6.46 -20.93
C ILE A 149 24.73 7.55 -21.87
N ASN A 150 25.17 7.16 -23.06
CA ASN A 150 25.48 8.09 -24.14
C ASN A 150 24.19 8.62 -24.79
N GLN A 151 24.28 9.73 -25.52
CA GLN A 151 23.12 10.41 -26.14
C GLN A 151 22.28 9.52 -27.10
N ALA A 152 22.89 8.52 -27.73
CA ALA A 152 22.22 7.61 -28.67
C ALA A 152 21.69 6.32 -28.02
N GLU A 153 21.99 6.09 -26.75
CA GLU A 153 21.63 4.86 -26.03
C GLU A 153 20.22 4.97 -25.44
N SER A 154 19.51 3.84 -25.39
CA SER A 154 18.23 3.75 -24.70
C SER A 154 18.43 3.70 -23.18
N GLN A 155 17.54 4.35 -22.45
CA GLN A 155 17.46 4.22 -20.99
C GLN A 155 16.81 2.89 -20.60
N LEU A 156 17.52 2.10 -19.82
CA LEU A 156 17.02 0.90 -19.17
C LEU A 156 16.90 1.15 -17.66
N VAL A 157 15.90 0.53 -17.02
CA VAL A 157 15.65 0.69 -15.58
C VAL A 157 15.31 -0.65 -14.91
N TYR A 158 15.66 -0.77 -13.63
CA TYR A 158 15.21 -1.84 -12.75
C TYR A 158 13.95 -1.43 -11.99
N TYR A 159 12.99 -2.34 -11.93
CA TYR A 159 11.90 -2.33 -10.95
C TYR A 159 12.06 -3.56 -10.03
N ARG A 160 12.00 -3.35 -8.71
CA ARG A 160 12.14 -4.41 -7.69
C ARG A 160 10.88 -4.47 -6.85
N ASP A 161 10.32 -5.66 -6.72
CA ASP A 161 9.12 -5.94 -5.92
C ASP A 161 9.11 -7.46 -5.61
N SER A 162 7.96 -8.04 -5.33
CA SER A 162 7.71 -9.46 -5.16
C SER A 162 6.73 -9.98 -6.21
N ALA A 163 6.81 -11.25 -6.58
CA ALA A 163 5.82 -11.95 -7.42
C ALA A 163 4.48 -12.12 -6.69
N ILE A 164 4.53 -12.26 -5.36
CA ILE A 164 3.36 -12.43 -4.48
C ILE A 164 3.11 -11.17 -3.65
N ILE A 165 1.85 -10.94 -3.31
CA ILE A 165 1.37 -9.82 -2.51
C ILE A 165 1.72 -10.09 -1.05
N LEU A 166 2.44 -9.14 -0.44
CA LEU A 166 2.67 -9.12 1.00
C LEU A 166 1.35 -8.81 1.71
N SER A 167 0.94 -9.66 2.64
CA SER A 167 -0.31 -9.49 3.39
C SER A 167 -0.16 -10.07 4.79
N PRO A 168 -0.79 -9.46 5.82
CA PRO A 168 -0.87 -10.07 7.14
C PRO A 168 -1.88 -11.23 7.19
N TYR A 169 -2.63 -11.43 6.10
CA TYR A 169 -3.69 -12.42 5.98
C TYR A 169 -3.27 -13.60 5.12
N TYR A 170 -3.93 -14.73 5.32
CA TYR A 170 -3.87 -15.84 4.39
C TYR A 170 -4.53 -15.44 3.05
N ILE A 171 -3.89 -15.80 1.94
CA ILE A 171 -4.42 -15.55 0.60
C ILE A 171 -4.69 -16.89 -0.10
N LYS A 172 -5.97 -17.21 -0.35
CA LYS A 172 -6.39 -18.42 -1.07
C LYS A 172 -5.91 -18.43 -2.52
N GLN A 173 -6.04 -17.31 -3.22
CA GLN A 173 -5.61 -17.19 -4.60
C GLN A 173 -5.13 -15.77 -4.90
N GLN A 174 -4.02 -15.66 -5.64
CA GLN A 174 -3.50 -14.38 -6.08
C GLN A 174 -2.84 -14.41 -7.46
N THR A 175 -2.85 -13.28 -8.14
CA THR A 175 -2.11 -13.06 -9.39
C THR A 175 -1.52 -11.66 -9.42
N THR A 176 -0.27 -11.53 -9.85
CA THR A 176 0.38 -10.23 -10.10
C THR A 176 0.61 -10.06 -11.60
N PHE A 177 0.21 -8.92 -12.14
CA PHE A 177 0.51 -8.49 -13.52
C PHE A 177 1.44 -7.27 -13.46
N ILE A 178 2.51 -7.28 -14.24
CA ILE A 178 3.42 -6.16 -14.41
C ILE A 178 3.41 -5.74 -15.87
N ARG A 179 2.98 -4.51 -16.13
CA ARG A 179 2.95 -3.92 -17.47
C ARG A 179 4.16 -3.02 -17.68
N THR A 180 4.96 -3.32 -18.69
CA THR A 180 6.09 -2.50 -19.14
C THR A 180 5.65 -1.48 -20.21
N PRO A 181 6.40 -0.39 -20.42
CA PRO A 181 6.09 0.62 -21.44
C PRO A 181 6.20 0.10 -22.88
N SER A 182 7.02 -0.93 -23.10
CA SER A 182 7.22 -1.58 -24.40
C SER A 182 7.54 -3.06 -24.25
N THR A 183 7.66 -3.78 -25.36
CA THR A 183 8.08 -5.19 -25.41
C THR A 183 9.60 -5.36 -25.24
N LYS A 184 10.36 -4.27 -25.10
CA LYS A 184 11.80 -4.32 -24.85
C LYS A 184 12.07 -4.49 -23.36
N VAL A 185 12.15 -5.75 -22.94
CA VAL A 185 12.51 -6.17 -21.58
C VAL A 185 13.79 -6.97 -21.69
N GLU A 186 14.84 -6.48 -21.04
CA GLU A 186 16.18 -7.07 -21.05
C GLU A 186 16.18 -8.37 -20.24
N SER A 187 15.64 -8.32 -19.02
CA SER A 187 15.51 -9.49 -18.16
C SER A 187 14.38 -9.35 -17.16
N PHE A 188 13.90 -10.48 -16.63
CA PHE A 188 12.96 -10.53 -15.52
C PHE A 188 13.16 -11.83 -14.74
N THR A 189 12.94 -11.78 -13.42
CA THR A 189 13.03 -12.97 -12.57
C THR A 189 11.96 -13.98 -12.95
N ARG A 190 12.35 -15.24 -13.19
CA ARG A 190 11.41 -16.33 -13.44
C ARG A 190 11.22 -17.13 -12.15
N VAL A 191 10.01 -17.08 -11.62
CA VAL A 191 9.55 -17.94 -10.52
C VAL A 191 8.53 -18.95 -11.04
N GLU A 192 8.06 -19.86 -10.18
CA GLU A 192 6.98 -20.78 -10.55
C GLU A 192 5.78 -20.02 -11.14
N SER A 193 5.16 -20.55 -12.20
CA SER A 193 4.00 -19.93 -12.85
C SER A 193 4.25 -18.49 -13.35
N THR A 194 5.36 -18.29 -14.08
CA THR A 194 5.66 -17.02 -14.76
C THR A 194 5.31 -17.11 -16.24
N ASN A 195 4.52 -16.16 -16.75
CA ASN A 195 4.20 -16.01 -18.17
C ASN A 195 4.49 -14.58 -18.63
N ARG A 196 4.86 -14.40 -19.89
CA ARG A 196 5.00 -13.07 -20.50
C ARG A 196 4.29 -13.05 -21.85
N ALA A 197 3.45 -12.04 -22.05
CA ALA A 197 2.74 -11.80 -23.30
C ALA A 197 2.80 -10.31 -23.66
N GLY A 198 3.46 -9.99 -24.78
CA GLY A 198 3.64 -8.59 -25.21
C GLY A 198 4.34 -7.74 -24.17
N THR A 199 3.63 -6.73 -23.65
CA THR A 199 4.12 -5.78 -22.63
C THR A 199 3.73 -6.20 -21.21
N GLU A 200 3.14 -7.37 -21.00
CA GLU A 200 2.69 -7.81 -19.69
C GLU A 200 3.44 -9.07 -19.23
N ILE A 201 3.93 -9.04 -17.98
CA ILE A 201 4.51 -10.16 -17.26
C ILE A 201 3.51 -10.56 -16.18
N LYS A 202 3.13 -11.84 -16.16
CA LYS A 202 2.18 -12.42 -15.22
C LYS A 202 2.91 -13.37 -14.28
N TYR A 203 2.74 -13.17 -12.98
CA TYR A 203 3.14 -14.09 -11.92
C TYR A 203 1.90 -14.72 -11.28
N GLY A 204 1.85 -16.05 -11.29
CA GLY A 204 0.71 -16.83 -10.81
C GLY A 204 -0.26 -17.26 -11.92
N PRO A 205 -1.40 -17.85 -11.56
CA PRO A 205 -2.01 -17.78 -10.23
C PRO A 205 -1.25 -18.61 -9.18
N TYR A 206 -1.08 -18.04 -8.00
CA TYR A 206 -0.61 -18.76 -6.82
C TYR A 206 -1.79 -19.07 -5.91
N LYS A 207 -1.78 -20.26 -5.33
CA LYS A 207 -2.76 -20.69 -4.34
C LYS A 207 -2.14 -20.77 -2.96
N ASP A 208 -3.00 -20.65 -1.96
CA ASP A 208 -2.78 -21.04 -0.57
C ASP A 208 -1.48 -20.47 0.01
N ARG A 209 -1.36 -19.13 -0.01
CA ARG A 209 -0.17 -18.43 0.48
C ARG A 209 -0.38 -17.98 1.93
N PRO A 210 0.50 -18.41 2.86
CA PRO A 210 0.42 -17.98 4.25
C PRO A 210 0.72 -16.49 4.40
N ALA A 211 0.29 -15.93 5.53
CA ALA A 211 0.59 -14.55 5.92
C ALA A 211 2.09 -14.28 5.82
N TYR A 212 2.44 -13.06 5.40
CA TYR A 212 3.81 -12.55 5.28
C TYR A 212 4.73 -13.33 4.32
N SER A 213 4.15 -14.09 3.40
CA SER A 213 4.92 -14.70 2.30
C SER A 213 5.53 -13.62 1.40
N TYR A 214 6.76 -13.85 0.93
CA TYR A 214 7.47 -12.94 0.03
C TYR A 214 8.24 -13.73 -1.04
N SER A 215 8.27 -13.24 -2.29
CA SER A 215 8.98 -13.87 -3.41
C SER A 215 9.61 -12.81 -4.30
N PRO A 216 10.86 -12.38 -4.04
CA PRO A 216 11.46 -11.22 -4.69
C PRO A 216 11.59 -11.40 -6.20
N VAL A 217 11.26 -10.35 -6.96
CA VAL A 217 11.43 -10.28 -8.41
C VAL A 217 12.02 -8.95 -8.85
N ILE A 218 12.79 -9.00 -9.92
CA ILE A 218 13.38 -7.84 -10.59
C ILE A 218 12.95 -7.87 -12.05
N VAL A 219 12.59 -6.70 -12.60
CA VAL A 219 12.32 -6.51 -14.02
C VAL A 219 13.24 -5.42 -14.55
N HIS A 220 14.00 -5.73 -15.60
CA HIS A 220 14.91 -4.82 -16.29
C HIS A 220 14.38 -4.54 -17.68
N PHE A 221 14.07 -3.29 -18.00
CA PHE A 221 13.34 -2.95 -19.21
C PHE A 221 13.68 -1.54 -19.73
N GLU A 222 13.42 -1.31 -21.02
CA GLU A 222 13.57 0.01 -21.64
C GLU A 222 12.46 0.95 -21.20
N ASN A 223 12.83 2.13 -20.68
CA ASN A 223 11.91 3.19 -20.34
C ASN A 223 12.49 4.57 -20.71
N ASN A 224 12.23 4.99 -21.95
CA ASN A 224 12.65 6.29 -22.49
C ASN A 224 11.64 7.42 -22.20
N LYS A 225 10.76 7.26 -21.20
CA LYS A 225 9.92 8.38 -20.73
C LYS A 225 10.77 9.40 -19.99
N PRO A 226 10.38 10.69 -19.94
CA PRO A 226 11.08 11.68 -19.11
C PRO A 226 10.95 11.35 -17.63
N PHE A 227 12.08 11.32 -16.91
CA PHE A 227 12.13 11.15 -15.45
C PHE A 227 12.21 12.52 -14.78
N ALA A 228 11.25 13.40 -15.09
CA ALA A 228 11.22 14.76 -14.56
C ALA A 228 10.79 14.75 -13.08
N VAL A 229 11.63 15.31 -12.22
CA VAL A 229 11.39 15.42 -10.78
C VAL A 229 11.37 16.90 -10.41
N VAL A 230 10.31 17.33 -9.73
CA VAL A 230 10.27 18.65 -9.09
C VAL A 230 10.89 18.50 -7.71
N GLU A 231 12.10 19.00 -7.55
CA GLU A 231 12.82 18.95 -6.27
C GLU A 231 12.32 20.03 -5.30
N GLU A 232 11.87 21.16 -5.85
CA GLU A 232 11.33 22.28 -5.09
C GLU A 232 10.25 22.98 -5.90
N LEU A 233 9.11 23.26 -5.25
CA LEU A 233 8.02 24.06 -5.78
C LEU A 233 7.65 25.13 -4.76
N VAL A 234 7.86 26.39 -5.14
CA VAL A 234 7.34 27.55 -4.40
C VAL A 234 6.20 28.14 -5.20
N ARG A 235 4.99 28.17 -4.62
CA ARG A 235 3.81 28.80 -5.21
C ARG A 235 3.44 30.03 -4.39
N GLU A 236 3.47 31.18 -5.02
CA GLU A 236 3.04 32.46 -4.46
C GLU A 236 1.64 32.78 -5.00
N VAL A 237 0.72 33.11 -4.09
CA VAL A 237 -0.66 33.48 -4.42
C VAL A 237 -0.92 34.87 -3.88
N GLU A 238 -1.02 35.85 -4.77
CA GLU A 238 -1.28 37.25 -4.45
C GLU A 238 -2.77 37.57 -4.71
N ILE A 239 -3.45 38.05 -3.66
CA ILE A 239 -4.87 38.43 -3.71
C ILE A 239 -4.99 39.94 -3.57
N SER A 240 -5.54 40.59 -4.59
CA SER A 240 -5.85 42.02 -4.57
C SER A 240 -7.34 42.25 -4.32
N HIS A 241 -7.65 43.09 -3.33
CA HIS A 241 -9.02 43.52 -3.02
C HIS A 241 -9.63 44.41 -4.12
N TRP A 242 -8.81 44.86 -5.08
CA TRP A 242 -9.26 45.56 -6.28
C TRP A 242 -9.70 44.62 -7.41
N GLY A 243 -9.67 43.30 -7.18
CA GLY A 243 -10.28 42.29 -8.05
C GLY A 243 -9.32 41.34 -8.78
N ASN A 244 -8.02 41.35 -8.45
CA ASN A 244 -7.03 40.50 -9.12
C ASN A 244 -6.57 39.34 -8.22
N LEU A 245 -6.36 38.17 -8.83
CA LEU A 245 -5.68 37.02 -8.24
C LEU A 245 -4.49 36.68 -9.15
N GLN A 246 -3.27 36.74 -8.61
CA GLN A 246 -2.07 36.37 -9.33
C GLN A 246 -1.42 35.15 -8.68
N ILE A 247 -1.00 34.19 -9.51
CA ILE A 247 -0.31 32.98 -9.06
C ILE A 247 1.03 32.94 -9.77
N THR A 248 2.12 32.92 -9.00
CA THR A 248 3.50 32.76 -9.50
C THR A 248 4.06 31.46 -8.97
N GLU A 249 4.75 30.67 -9.81
CA GLU A 249 5.36 29.40 -9.40
C GLU A 249 6.84 29.37 -9.78
N HIS A 250 7.68 29.03 -8.81
CA HIS A 250 9.10 28.78 -9.00
C HIS A 250 9.38 27.30 -8.84
N TYR A 251 9.88 26.67 -9.90
CA TYR A 251 10.20 25.26 -9.94
C TYR A 251 11.70 25.03 -10.01
N ARG A 252 12.23 24.18 -9.13
CA ARG A 252 13.53 23.50 -9.36
C ARG A 252 13.26 22.10 -9.88
N LEU A 253 13.55 21.87 -11.15
CA LEU A 253 13.37 20.58 -11.80
C LEU A 253 14.72 19.92 -12.09
N SER A 254 14.76 18.60 -11.94
CA SER A 254 15.88 17.77 -12.39
C SER A 254 15.38 16.57 -13.19
N HIS A 255 16.27 15.97 -13.99
CA HIS A 255 16.02 14.72 -14.68
C HIS A 255 16.66 13.58 -13.89
N ALA A 256 15.85 12.74 -13.25
CA ALA A 256 16.29 11.64 -12.37
C ALA A 256 16.51 10.30 -13.10
N GLY A 257 16.50 10.29 -14.43
CA GLY A 257 16.85 9.13 -15.24
C GLY A 257 18.36 8.91 -15.31
N ALA A 258 18.80 8.08 -16.26
CA ALA A 258 20.23 7.82 -16.48
C ALA A 258 20.96 9.13 -16.83
N ARG A 259 22.14 9.32 -16.26
CA ARG A 259 22.96 10.52 -16.49
C ARG A 259 23.59 10.46 -17.87
N HIS A 260 23.79 11.63 -18.49
CA HIS A 260 24.52 11.70 -19.75
C HIS A 260 26.01 11.40 -19.53
N LYS A 261 26.55 10.50 -20.34
CA LYS A 261 27.96 10.17 -20.42
C LYS A 261 28.56 10.71 -21.72
N GLY A 262 29.75 11.30 -21.62
CA GLY A 262 30.48 11.83 -22.77
C GLY A 262 30.09 13.27 -23.13
N VAL A 263 30.43 13.69 -24.35
CA VAL A 263 30.18 15.05 -24.83
C VAL A 263 28.74 15.19 -25.32
N PHE A 264 28.15 16.36 -25.08
CA PHE A 264 26.85 16.72 -25.65
C PHE A 264 27.06 17.29 -27.06
N SER A 265 26.38 16.71 -28.07
CA SER A 265 26.30 17.28 -29.41
C SER A 265 24.89 17.77 -29.68
N ARG A 266 24.78 19.03 -30.15
CA ARG A 266 23.52 19.60 -30.63
C ARG A 266 23.14 19.03 -31.99
#